data_AF-A0A8H2ECM6-F1
#
_entry.id   AF-A0A8H2ECM6-F1
#
_cell.length_a   1.000
_cell.length_b   1.000
_cell.length_c   1.000
_cell.angle_alpha   90.00
_cell.angle_beta   90.00
_cell.angle_gamma   90.00
#
_symmetry.space_group_name_H-M   'P 1'
#
loop_
_entity.id
_entity.type
_entity.pdbx_description
1 polymer ?
#
loop_
_entity_poly.entity_id
_entity_poly.type
_entity_poly.pdbx_seq_one_letter_code
_entity_poly.pdbx_strand_id
1 'polypeptide(L)'
;MPPPNLHTTVLEITHSRTPEYIADLVKTMRPSLQSIVDHTYTHRAKLVKPMLSFDGSACAISFIPAAPAGEGRDNEKGSHNYNYTYHHLRRDLYDLSKESGVEIDSRYTVPSAHITIARFITTEDHVPSELAVGETAEPEAIASATSILADSSQPDLRATIPAVKIEKSKMEKWVESLDEINQWLSEYEGDGAEWIVGEEKGLDCRIGRLWYGGGETVVLGKGI
;
A
#
# COMPACT_ATOMS: atom_id res chain seq x y z
N MET A 1 -9.15 -8.89 -1.34
CA MET A 1 -8.89 -8.18 -2.60
C MET A 1 -8.79 -9.21 -3.71
N PRO A 2 -9.46 -9.04 -4.87
CA PRO A 2 -9.32 -9.96 -5.98
C PRO A 2 -7.86 -10.04 -6.48
N PRO A 3 -7.34 -11.23 -6.87
CA PRO A 3 -5.97 -11.37 -7.37
C PRO A 3 -5.56 -10.37 -8.47
N PRO A 4 -6.37 -10.06 -9.51
CA PRO A 4 -5.96 -9.10 -10.55
C PRO A 4 -5.85 -7.65 -10.06
N ASN A 5 -6.31 -7.38 -8.84
CA ASN A 5 -6.32 -6.06 -8.25
C ASN A 5 -5.21 -5.86 -7.20
N LEU A 6 -4.42 -6.91 -6.93
CA LEU A 6 -3.29 -6.82 -6.02
C LEU A 6 -2.22 -5.93 -6.64
N HIS A 7 -1.81 -4.90 -5.91
CA HIS A 7 -0.77 -3.96 -6.33
C HIS A 7 -0.08 -3.38 -5.11
N THR A 8 1.14 -2.87 -5.31
CA THR A 8 1.81 -1.98 -4.36
C THR A 8 1.77 -0.56 -4.89
N THR A 9 1.39 0.40 -4.04
CA THR A 9 1.37 1.82 -4.44
C THR A 9 2.74 2.44 -4.21
N VAL A 10 3.42 2.84 -5.29
CA VAL A 10 4.73 3.51 -5.19
C VAL A 10 4.59 5.01 -4.97
N LEU A 11 3.59 5.64 -5.59
CA LEU A 11 3.27 7.07 -5.41
C LEU A 11 1.78 7.30 -5.63
N GLU A 12 1.15 8.10 -4.76
CA GLU A 12 -0.21 8.61 -4.94
C GLU A 12 -0.12 10.09 -5.30
N ILE A 13 -0.63 10.50 -6.47
CA ILE A 13 -0.55 11.90 -6.89
C ILE A 13 -1.60 12.77 -6.19
N THR A 14 -2.84 12.28 -6.10
CA THR A 14 -3.95 13.00 -5.43
C THR A 14 -5.05 12.02 -5.03
N HIS A 15 -5.98 12.46 -4.19
CA HIS A 15 -7.13 11.66 -3.76
C HIS A 15 -8.40 12.51 -3.64
N SER A 16 -9.58 11.85 -3.67
CA SER A 16 -10.88 12.48 -3.41
C SER A 16 -11.21 13.71 -4.28
N ARG A 17 -10.76 13.72 -5.54
CA ARG A 17 -11.03 14.79 -6.52
C ARG A 17 -12.13 14.39 -7.52
N THR A 18 -12.68 15.37 -8.22
CA THR A 18 -13.70 15.12 -9.26
C THR A 18 -13.07 14.49 -10.50
N PRO A 19 -13.85 13.76 -11.33
CA PRO A 19 -13.34 13.18 -12.58
C PRO A 19 -12.72 14.21 -13.52
N GLU A 20 -13.29 15.43 -13.60
CA GLU A 20 -12.79 16.51 -14.46
C GLU A 20 -11.40 16.97 -14.01
N TYR A 21 -11.21 17.14 -12.70
CA TYR A 21 -9.91 17.48 -12.13
C TYR A 21 -8.87 16.40 -12.43
N ILE A 22 -9.23 15.12 -12.29
CA ILE A 22 -8.34 14.00 -12.61
C ILE A 22 -8.01 13.96 -14.10
N ALA A 23 -8.98 14.22 -14.98
CA ALA A 23 -8.75 14.27 -16.42
C ALA A 23 -7.76 15.38 -16.81
N ASP A 24 -7.90 16.58 -16.24
CA ASP A 24 -6.98 17.70 -16.47
C ASP A 24 -5.57 17.42 -15.90
N LEU A 25 -5.50 16.77 -14.74
CA LEU A 25 -4.24 16.32 -14.14
C LEU A 25 -3.53 15.31 -15.05
N VAL A 26 -4.23 14.27 -15.51
CA VAL A 26 -3.69 13.28 -16.46
C VAL A 26 -3.24 13.94 -17.76
N LYS A 27 -4.01 14.90 -18.28
CA LYS A 27 -3.65 15.65 -19.49
C LYS A 27 -2.34 16.42 -19.31
N THR A 28 -2.14 17.05 -18.16
CA THR A 28 -0.91 17.76 -17.81
C THR A 28 0.28 16.81 -17.73
N MET A 29 0.14 15.67 -17.04
CA MET A 29 1.24 14.70 -16.89
C MET A 29 1.53 13.90 -18.17
N ARG A 30 0.57 13.80 -19.10
CA ARG A 30 0.62 12.89 -20.27
C ARG A 30 1.97 12.86 -21.00
N PRO A 31 2.65 13.99 -21.27
CA PRO A 31 3.93 13.99 -21.98
C PRO A 31 5.05 13.25 -21.22
N SER A 32 5.01 13.22 -19.90
CA SER A 32 6.05 12.63 -19.03
C SER A 32 5.66 11.26 -18.47
N LEU A 33 4.39 10.85 -18.57
CA LEU A 33 3.91 9.60 -17.96
C LEU A 33 4.70 8.37 -18.40
N GLN A 34 5.06 8.25 -19.69
CA GLN A 34 5.78 7.06 -20.17
C GLN A 34 7.15 6.93 -19.51
N SER A 35 7.92 8.02 -19.40
CA SER A 35 9.23 7.99 -18.73
C SER A 35 9.11 7.71 -17.24
N ILE A 36 8.04 8.19 -16.60
CA ILE A 36 7.77 7.92 -15.18
C ILE A 36 7.50 6.43 -14.97
N VAL A 37 6.61 5.82 -15.78
CA VAL A 37 6.23 4.42 -15.58
C VAL A 37 7.32 3.43 -16.03
N ASP A 38 8.19 3.83 -16.95
CA ASP A 38 9.36 3.06 -17.39
C ASP A 38 10.56 3.21 -16.43
N HIS A 39 10.48 4.04 -15.37
CA HIS A 39 11.64 4.34 -14.50
C HIS A 39 12.26 3.09 -13.86
N THR A 40 11.42 2.10 -13.51
CA THR A 40 11.87 0.81 -12.94
C THR A 40 12.66 -0.05 -13.92
N TYR A 41 12.60 0.22 -15.22
CA TYR A 41 13.36 -0.49 -16.25
C TYR A 41 14.88 -0.31 -16.06
N THR A 42 15.29 0.89 -15.66
CA THR A 42 16.71 1.25 -15.41
C THR A 42 17.05 1.38 -13.93
N HIS A 43 16.05 1.61 -13.07
CA HIS A 43 16.25 1.83 -11.64
C HIS A 43 15.50 0.78 -10.80
N ARG A 44 16.18 -0.35 -10.59
CA ARG A 44 15.59 -1.53 -9.93
C ARG A 44 15.60 -1.36 -8.42
N ALA A 45 14.42 -1.22 -7.82
CA ALA A 45 14.25 -1.25 -6.38
C ALA A 45 13.84 -2.65 -5.92
N LYS A 46 14.58 -3.20 -4.95
CA LYS A 46 14.31 -4.51 -4.37
C LYS A 46 13.60 -4.39 -3.02
N LEU A 47 12.66 -5.29 -2.82
CA LEU A 47 11.90 -5.50 -1.60
C LEU A 47 12.19 -6.91 -1.09
N VAL A 48 12.33 -7.05 0.22
CA VAL A 48 12.67 -8.31 0.87
C VAL A 48 11.83 -8.50 2.14
N LYS A 49 11.88 -9.71 2.70
CA LYS A 49 11.25 -10.06 3.98
C LYS A 49 9.74 -9.71 4.01
N PRO A 50 8.94 -10.35 3.13
CA PRO A 50 7.50 -10.18 3.18
C PRO A 50 6.95 -10.61 4.55
N MET A 51 6.02 -9.83 5.08
CA MET A 51 5.37 -10.11 6.36
C MET A 51 3.89 -9.74 6.28
N LEU A 52 3.02 -10.68 6.64
CA LEU A 52 1.62 -10.40 6.87
C LEU A 52 1.45 -9.52 8.10
N SER A 53 0.78 -8.40 7.90
CA SER A 53 0.52 -7.37 8.89
C SER A 53 -0.94 -6.92 8.81
N PHE A 54 -1.45 -6.34 9.88
CA PHE A 54 -2.81 -5.79 9.91
C PHE A 54 -2.88 -4.55 10.79
N ASP A 55 -3.88 -3.71 10.54
CA ASP A 55 -4.27 -2.60 11.39
C ASP A 55 -5.81 -2.55 11.51
N GLY A 56 -6.38 -1.45 12.01
CA GLY A 56 -7.83 -1.29 12.14
C GLY A 56 -8.60 -1.21 10.81
N SER A 57 -7.92 -1.19 9.66
CA SER A 57 -8.52 -0.98 8.34
C SER A 57 -8.29 -2.13 7.36
N ALA A 58 -7.18 -2.85 7.47
CA ALA A 58 -6.78 -3.84 6.46
C ALA A 58 -5.81 -4.92 6.97
N CYS A 59 -5.69 -5.99 6.18
CA CYS A 59 -4.53 -6.87 6.21
C CYS A 59 -3.69 -6.64 4.94
N ALA A 60 -2.37 -6.61 5.09
CA ALA A 60 -1.44 -6.38 4.00
C ALA A 60 -0.17 -7.22 4.16
N ILE A 61 0.41 -7.63 3.03
CA ILE A 61 1.79 -8.12 2.99
C ILE A 61 2.69 -6.90 2.88
N SER A 62 3.52 -6.68 3.89
CA SER A 62 4.47 -5.57 3.97
C SER A 62 5.88 -6.04 3.68
N PHE A 63 6.71 -5.17 3.14
CA PHE A 63 8.09 -5.46 2.73
C PHE A 63 9.05 -4.45 3.32
N ILE A 64 10.31 -4.85 3.44
CA ILE A 64 11.41 -3.96 3.79
C ILE A 64 12.24 -3.68 2.53
N PRO A 65 12.64 -2.43 2.27
CA PRO A 65 13.60 -2.13 1.21
C PRO A 65 14.90 -2.90 1.42
N ALA A 66 15.40 -3.55 0.38
CA ALA A 66 16.73 -4.15 0.44
C ALA A 66 17.77 -3.06 0.75
N ALA A 67 18.63 -3.33 1.73
CA ALA A 67 19.76 -2.45 2.02
C ALA A 67 20.82 -2.58 0.92
N PRO A 68 21.63 -1.53 0.67
CA PRO A 68 22.82 -1.67 -0.13
C PRO A 68 23.70 -2.78 0.45
N ALA A 69 24.09 -3.77 -0.36
CA ALA A 69 25.15 -4.69 0.02
C ALA A 69 26.38 -3.83 0.36
N GLY A 70 26.82 -3.88 1.62
CA GLY A 70 28.05 -3.21 2.02
C GLY A 70 29.23 -3.68 1.17
N GLU A 71 30.30 -2.88 1.11
CA GLU A 71 31.49 -3.10 0.26
C GLU A 71 32.33 -4.37 0.58
N GLY A 72 31.73 -5.42 1.13
CA GLY A 72 32.43 -6.56 1.68
C GLY A 72 31.69 -7.87 1.50
N ARG A 73 31.29 -8.20 0.27
CA ARG A 73 31.35 -9.57 -0.28
C ARG A 73 31.05 -9.58 -1.78
N ASP A 74 32.04 -10.08 -2.49
CA ASP A 74 31.97 -10.69 -3.81
C ASP A 74 31.82 -9.74 -5.01
N ASN A 75 33.02 -9.38 -5.50
CA ASN A 75 33.33 -9.19 -6.92
C ASN A 75 33.06 -10.49 -7.72
N GLU A 76 31.87 -11.05 -7.63
CA GLU A 76 31.38 -12.01 -8.62
C GLU A 76 30.81 -11.21 -9.80
N LYS A 77 31.20 -11.59 -11.02
CA LYS A 77 30.67 -11.02 -12.25
C LYS A 77 29.15 -11.21 -12.28
N GLY A 78 28.41 -10.17 -11.91
CA GLY A 78 26.96 -10.20 -11.73
C GLY A 78 26.46 -9.45 -10.48
N SER A 79 27.35 -9.03 -9.58
CA SER A 79 27.01 -8.24 -8.39
C SER A 79 26.44 -6.87 -8.79
N HIS A 80 25.11 -6.77 -8.84
CA HIS A 80 24.41 -5.50 -9.04
C HIS A 80 24.61 -4.64 -7.79
N ASN A 81 25.26 -3.50 -7.96
CA ASN A 81 25.48 -2.52 -6.90
C ASN A 81 24.13 -2.05 -6.34
N TYR A 82 23.81 -2.44 -5.11
CA TYR A 82 22.53 -2.18 -4.43
C TYR A 82 22.40 -0.75 -3.88
N ASN A 83 23.01 0.24 -4.51
CA ASN A 83 22.92 1.64 -4.07
C ASN A 83 21.54 2.28 -4.30
N TYR A 84 20.66 1.62 -5.04
CA TYR A 84 19.31 2.12 -5.35
C TYR A 84 18.26 1.34 -4.56
N THR A 85 17.56 2.04 -3.67
CA THR A 85 16.55 1.45 -2.76
C THR A 85 15.13 1.86 -3.15
N TYR A 86 14.12 1.21 -2.57
CA TYR A 86 12.72 1.60 -2.74
C TYR A 86 12.45 3.07 -2.37
N HIS A 87 13.19 3.63 -1.42
CA HIS A 87 13.06 5.05 -1.08
C HIS A 87 13.62 5.99 -2.16
N HIS A 88 14.71 5.59 -2.82
CA HIS A 88 15.21 6.32 -4.00
C HIS A 88 14.16 6.31 -5.11
N LEU A 89 13.56 5.14 -5.39
CA LEU A 89 12.45 5.03 -6.35
C LEU A 89 11.31 6.00 -6.04
N ARG A 90 10.83 6.03 -4.80
CA ARG A 90 9.73 6.92 -4.41
C ARG A 90 10.09 8.39 -4.56
N ARG A 91 11.29 8.79 -4.15
CA ARG A 91 11.77 10.17 -4.31
C ARG A 91 11.85 10.55 -5.77
N ASP A 92 12.48 9.73 -6.59
CA ASP A 92 12.67 10.03 -8.01
C ASP A 92 11.32 10.10 -8.75
N LEU A 93 10.36 9.21 -8.42
CA LEU A 93 9.00 9.31 -8.99
C LEU A 93 8.24 10.55 -8.50
N TYR A 94 8.45 10.98 -7.26
CA TYR A 94 7.89 12.24 -6.75
C TYR A 94 8.44 13.42 -7.55
N ASP A 95 9.77 13.50 -7.71
CA ASP A 95 10.43 14.58 -8.44
C ASP A 95 9.99 14.61 -9.91
N LEU A 96 10.04 13.47 -10.60
CA LEU A 96 9.58 13.35 -12.00
C LEU A 96 8.09 13.71 -12.16
N SER A 97 7.25 13.34 -11.21
CA SER A 97 5.83 13.70 -11.24
C SER A 97 5.64 15.20 -11.01
N LYS A 98 6.39 15.81 -10.08
CA LYS A 98 6.34 17.25 -9.84
C LYS A 98 6.84 18.07 -11.04
N GLU A 99 7.92 17.61 -11.67
CA GLU A 99 8.47 18.19 -12.90
C GLU A 99 7.51 18.11 -14.09
N SER A 100 6.53 17.18 -14.07
CA SER A 100 5.45 17.12 -15.06
C SER A 100 4.39 18.23 -14.91
N GLY A 101 4.53 19.10 -13.91
CA GLY A 101 3.69 20.29 -13.71
C GLY A 101 2.46 20.05 -12.84
N VAL A 102 2.45 19.01 -12.02
CA VAL A 102 1.36 18.72 -11.08
C VAL A 102 1.81 18.87 -9.63
N GLU A 103 0.88 19.27 -8.77
CA GLU A 103 1.08 19.21 -7.32
C GLU A 103 0.74 17.81 -6.80
N ILE A 104 1.56 17.32 -5.88
CA ILE A 104 1.39 16.00 -5.27
C ILE A 104 0.75 16.19 -3.89
N ASP A 105 -0.48 15.69 -3.78
CA ASP A 105 -1.36 15.77 -2.62
C ASP A 105 -1.74 14.35 -2.15
N SER A 106 -0.73 13.61 -1.71
CA SER A 106 -0.88 12.22 -1.25
C SER A 106 -1.49 12.16 0.15
N ARG A 107 -2.42 11.22 0.37
CA ARG A 107 -2.99 10.94 1.70
C ARG A 107 -1.97 10.32 2.65
N TYR A 108 -1.08 9.49 2.10
CA TYR A 108 -0.05 8.78 2.87
C TYR A 108 1.34 9.12 2.35
N THR A 109 2.09 9.85 3.17
CA THR A 109 3.47 10.26 2.87
C THR A 109 4.50 9.27 3.42
N VAL A 110 4.13 8.44 4.40
CA VAL A 110 5.03 7.44 4.99
C VAL A 110 5.36 6.37 3.94
N PRO A 111 6.65 6.13 3.65
CA PRO A 111 7.05 5.22 2.60
C PRO A 111 6.97 3.76 3.07
N SER A 112 5.77 3.17 3.01
CA SER A 112 5.56 1.74 3.21
C SER A 112 5.43 1.02 1.87
N ALA A 113 6.18 -0.06 1.71
CA ALA A 113 5.98 -1.01 0.62
C ALA A 113 5.04 -2.11 1.12
N HIS A 114 3.82 -2.15 0.61
CA HIS A 114 2.85 -3.18 0.99
C HIS A 114 1.87 -3.49 -0.14
N ILE A 115 1.29 -4.68 -0.09
CA ILE A 115 0.18 -5.13 -0.95
C ILE A 115 -1.00 -5.38 -0.03
N THR A 116 -2.07 -4.61 -0.18
CA THR A 116 -3.31 -4.84 0.58
C THR A 116 -3.98 -6.11 0.07
N ILE A 117 -4.22 -7.09 0.95
CA ILE A 117 -4.87 -8.37 0.59
C ILE A 117 -6.31 -8.44 1.12
N ALA A 118 -6.63 -7.73 2.20
CA ALA A 118 -7.98 -7.68 2.77
C ALA A 118 -8.27 -6.29 3.37
N ARG A 119 -9.55 -5.95 3.46
CA ARG A 119 -10.07 -4.70 4.05
C ARG A 119 -11.15 -5.08 5.06
N PHE A 120 -11.11 -4.48 6.23
CA PHE A 120 -12.23 -4.57 7.16
C PHE A 120 -13.31 -3.59 6.70
N ILE A 121 -14.52 -4.10 6.43
CA ILE A 121 -15.65 -3.29 5.94
C ILE A 121 -16.55 -2.90 7.10
N THR A 122 -16.70 -3.79 8.08
CA THR A 122 -17.41 -3.55 9.33
C THR A 122 -16.52 -3.94 10.49
N THR A 123 -16.84 -3.47 11.70
CA THR A 123 -16.20 -3.92 12.93
C THR A 123 -16.93 -5.10 13.56
N GLU A 124 -17.94 -5.67 12.90
CA GLU A 124 -18.84 -6.68 13.45
C GLU A 124 -18.08 -7.95 13.87
N ASP A 125 -17.07 -8.34 13.09
CA ASP A 125 -16.20 -9.49 13.40
C ASP A 125 -15.32 -9.27 14.66
N HIS A 126 -15.21 -8.03 15.13
CA HIS A 126 -14.50 -7.66 16.35
C HIS A 126 -15.42 -7.58 17.59
N VAL A 127 -16.73 -7.77 17.42
CA VAL A 127 -17.73 -7.73 18.50
C VAL A 127 -17.94 -9.15 19.08
N PRO A 128 -18.09 -9.31 20.41
CA PRO A 128 -18.43 -10.60 21.01
C PRO A 128 -19.75 -11.11 20.46
N SER A 129 -19.85 -12.42 20.24
CA SER A 129 -21.05 -13.05 19.64
C SER A 129 -22.33 -12.82 20.44
N GLU A 130 -22.22 -12.47 21.71
CA GLU A 130 -23.33 -12.13 22.61
C GLU A 130 -23.95 -10.74 22.35
N LEU A 131 -23.25 -9.87 21.61
CA LEU A 131 -23.66 -8.49 21.29
C LEU A 131 -23.91 -8.27 19.80
N ALA A 132 -23.76 -9.31 18.97
CA ALA A 132 -24.13 -9.27 17.55
C ALA A 132 -25.66 -9.26 17.43
N VAL A 133 -26.26 -8.07 17.58
CA VAL A 133 -27.68 -7.85 17.34
C VAL A 133 -27.93 -8.01 15.84
N GLY A 134 -28.80 -8.96 15.49
CA GLY A 134 -29.14 -9.28 14.10
C GLY A 134 -29.60 -8.07 13.29
N GLU A 135 -29.28 -8.13 12.00
CA GLU A 135 -29.76 -7.29 10.89
C GLU A 135 -30.58 -6.07 11.31
N THR A 136 -29.93 -4.91 11.49
CA THR A 136 -30.46 -3.56 11.19
C THR A 136 -29.51 -2.47 11.72
N ALA A 137 -28.49 -2.11 10.94
CA ALA A 137 -27.88 -0.79 11.06
C ALA A 137 -27.38 -0.34 9.68
N GLU A 138 -27.92 0.78 9.21
CA GLU A 138 -27.54 1.44 7.94
C GLU A 138 -26.03 1.76 7.91
N PRO A 139 -25.32 1.44 6.81
CA PRO A 139 -23.85 1.37 6.76
C PRO A 139 -23.12 2.72 6.77
N GLU A 140 -23.81 3.85 6.60
CA GLU A 140 -23.14 5.16 6.45
C GLU A 140 -22.54 5.72 7.74
N ALA A 141 -23.02 5.31 8.93
CA ALA A 141 -22.60 5.93 10.18
C ALA A 141 -21.23 5.47 10.71
N ILE A 142 -20.75 4.27 10.33
CA ILE A 142 -19.53 3.68 10.91
C ILE A 142 -18.28 4.07 10.10
N ALA A 143 -18.41 4.30 8.79
CA ALA A 143 -17.30 4.64 7.90
C ALA A 143 -16.64 6.00 8.22
N SER A 144 -17.32 6.88 8.95
CA SER A 144 -16.79 8.20 9.33
C SER A 144 -15.87 8.17 10.56
N ALA A 145 -15.82 7.07 11.32
CA ALA A 145 -15.15 7.03 12.62
C ALA A 145 -13.67 6.60 12.58
N THR A 146 -13.21 5.93 11.53
CA THR A 146 -11.85 5.37 11.43
C THR A 146 -10.84 6.30 10.75
N SER A 147 -11.25 7.52 10.35
CA SER A 147 -10.40 8.52 9.71
C SER A 147 -9.76 9.53 10.68
N ILE A 148 -9.83 9.34 12.00
CA ILE A 148 -9.32 10.34 12.96
C ILE A 148 -7.86 10.03 13.31
N LEU A 149 -6.96 10.34 12.38
CA LEU A 149 -5.63 10.79 12.71
C LEU A 149 -5.34 12.05 11.86
N ALA A 150 -5.09 13.15 12.56
CA ALA A 150 -4.65 14.47 12.09
C ALA A 150 -5.73 15.54 11.78
N ASP A 151 -6.48 15.97 12.81
CA ASP A 151 -6.82 17.39 12.97
C ASP A 151 -7.01 17.69 14.47
N SER A 152 -6.16 18.56 15.04
CA SER A 152 -6.17 18.95 16.46
C SER A 152 -7.20 20.05 16.78
N SER A 153 -8.00 20.47 15.80
CA SER A 153 -8.97 21.56 15.95
C SER A 153 -10.45 21.13 16.03
N GLN A 154 -10.75 19.83 15.95
CA GLN A 154 -12.12 19.31 16.07
C GLN A 154 -12.47 18.95 17.53
N PRO A 155 -13.69 19.25 18.02
CA PRO A 155 -14.12 18.89 19.37
C PRO A 155 -14.15 17.36 19.56
N ASP A 156 -13.80 16.93 20.77
CA ASP A 156 -13.60 15.53 21.16
C ASP A 156 -14.87 14.67 20.99
N LEU A 157 -15.03 14.07 19.82
CA LEU A 157 -16.09 13.11 19.47
C LEU A 157 -15.88 11.71 20.07
N ARG A 158 -14.89 11.51 20.96
CA ARG A 158 -14.70 10.21 21.66
C ARG A 158 -15.92 9.76 22.46
N ALA A 159 -16.88 10.65 22.72
CA ALA A 159 -18.04 10.37 23.55
C ALA A 159 -19.18 9.56 22.88
N THR A 160 -19.06 9.13 21.61
CA THR A 160 -20.20 8.45 20.93
C THR A 160 -19.81 7.20 20.11
N ILE A 161 -18.63 6.62 20.37
CA ILE A 161 -18.33 5.28 19.87
C ILE A 161 -18.65 4.29 21.00
N PRO A 162 -19.69 3.45 20.90
CA PRO A 162 -19.90 2.40 21.89
C PRO A 162 -18.62 1.56 21.94
N ALA A 163 -18.05 1.42 23.14
CA ALA A 163 -16.81 0.68 23.33
C ALA A 163 -17.02 -0.76 22.84
N VAL A 164 -16.54 -1.06 21.64
CA VAL A 164 -16.53 -2.41 21.09
C VAL A 164 -15.71 -3.26 22.05
N LYS A 165 -16.37 -4.17 22.76
CA LYS A 165 -15.73 -5.02 23.76
C LYS A 165 -14.94 -6.10 23.03
N ILE A 166 -13.67 -5.86 22.75
CA ILE A 166 -12.81 -6.84 22.08
C ILE A 166 -12.68 -8.10 22.93
N GLU A 167 -13.00 -9.27 22.36
CA GLU A 167 -12.86 -10.56 23.04
C GLU A 167 -11.38 -11.00 22.99
N LYS A 168 -10.70 -10.98 24.15
CA LYS A 168 -9.26 -11.23 24.26
C LYS A 168 -8.82 -12.57 23.66
N SER A 169 -9.60 -13.64 23.89
CA SER A 169 -9.34 -14.99 23.37
C SER A 169 -9.38 -15.07 21.84
N LYS A 170 -10.27 -14.30 21.18
CA LYS A 170 -10.32 -14.22 19.72
C LYS A 170 -9.12 -13.45 19.18
N MET A 171 -8.75 -12.37 19.84
CA MET A 171 -7.57 -11.59 19.46
C MET A 171 -6.28 -12.40 19.62
N GLU A 172 -6.15 -13.17 20.69
CA GLU A 172 -5.02 -14.09 20.89
C GLU A 172 -4.91 -15.09 19.74
N LYS A 173 -6.00 -15.79 19.40
CA LYS A 173 -6.02 -16.73 18.25
C LYS A 173 -5.73 -16.06 16.91
N TRP A 174 -6.22 -14.84 16.72
CA TRP A 174 -5.94 -14.05 15.53
C TRP A 174 -4.46 -13.75 15.39
N VAL A 175 -3.81 -13.27 16.46
CA VAL A 175 -2.36 -12.99 16.48
C VAL A 175 -1.56 -14.28 16.28
N GLU A 176 -1.91 -15.37 16.96
CA GLU A 176 -1.26 -16.68 16.76
C GLU A 176 -1.34 -17.14 15.30
N SER A 177 -2.51 -16.99 14.66
CA SER A 177 -2.69 -17.36 13.24
C SER A 177 -1.81 -16.52 12.31
N LEU A 178 -1.63 -15.23 12.63
CA LEU A 178 -0.75 -14.35 11.86
C LEU A 178 0.72 -14.74 12.01
N ASP A 179 1.14 -15.10 13.23
CA ASP A 179 2.50 -15.55 13.51
C ASP A 179 2.80 -16.86 12.78
N GLU A 180 1.87 -17.82 12.77
CA GLU A 180 1.98 -19.08 12.00
C GLU A 180 2.14 -18.80 10.50
N ILE A 181 1.34 -17.90 9.94
CA ILE A 181 1.44 -17.51 8.52
C ILE A 181 2.78 -16.83 8.24
N ASN A 182 3.25 -15.95 9.12
CA ASN A 182 4.52 -15.26 8.96
C ASN A 182 5.71 -16.21 9.05
N GLN A 183 5.66 -17.20 9.95
CA GLN A 183 6.65 -18.27 10.00
C GLN A 183 6.65 -19.06 8.69
N TRP A 184 5.48 -19.51 8.23
CA TRP A 184 5.35 -20.22 6.96
C TRP A 184 5.89 -19.40 5.78
N LEU A 185 5.56 -18.10 5.72
CA LEU A 185 6.00 -17.19 4.66
C LEU A 185 7.53 -17.03 4.65
N SER A 186 8.14 -16.90 5.83
CA SER A 186 9.59 -16.84 5.96
C SER A 186 10.27 -18.14 5.50
N GLU A 187 9.68 -19.30 5.77
CA GLU A 187 10.21 -20.61 5.36
C GLU A 187 9.99 -20.88 3.85
N TYR A 188 8.83 -20.47 3.33
CA TYR A 188 8.43 -20.67 1.94
C TYR A 188 9.29 -19.88 0.95
N GLU A 189 9.50 -18.59 1.24
CA GLU A 189 10.32 -17.70 0.41
C GLU A 189 11.81 -18.10 0.47
N GLY A 190 12.25 -18.64 1.62
CA GLY A 190 13.63 -19.02 1.87
C GLY A 190 14.57 -17.82 2.12
N ASP A 191 15.81 -18.12 2.50
CA ASP A 191 16.83 -17.11 2.71
C ASP A 191 17.18 -16.41 1.38
N GLY A 192 16.90 -15.11 1.30
CA GLY A 192 17.28 -14.28 0.15
C GLY A 192 16.21 -14.09 -0.91
N ALA A 193 14.93 -14.34 -0.62
CA ALA A 193 13.85 -13.95 -1.52
C ALA A 193 13.83 -12.42 -1.75
N GLU A 194 13.84 -12.04 -3.02
CA GLU A 194 13.90 -10.66 -3.48
C GLU A 194 12.79 -10.40 -4.50
N TRP A 195 12.07 -9.31 -4.30
CA TRP A 195 11.00 -8.89 -5.19
C TRP A 195 11.39 -7.56 -5.83
N ILE A 196 11.41 -7.52 -7.17
CA ILE A 196 11.79 -6.31 -7.90
C ILE A 196 10.53 -5.53 -8.27
N VAL A 197 10.46 -4.27 -7.83
CA VAL A 197 9.31 -3.41 -8.13
C VAL A 197 9.23 -3.16 -9.64
N GLY A 198 8.09 -3.52 -10.23
CA GLY A 198 7.84 -3.36 -11.66
C GLY A 198 8.50 -4.41 -12.55
N GLU A 199 8.95 -5.54 -12.01
CA GLU A 199 9.63 -6.59 -12.79
C GLU A 199 8.79 -7.11 -13.96
N GLU A 200 7.55 -7.54 -13.72
CA GLU A 200 6.75 -8.17 -14.79
C GLU A 200 6.30 -7.17 -15.87
N LYS A 201 5.83 -5.98 -15.47
CA LYS A 201 5.09 -5.04 -16.34
C LYS A 201 5.46 -3.57 -16.16
N GLY A 202 6.48 -3.25 -15.36
CA GLY A 202 6.80 -1.89 -14.99
C GLY A 202 5.80 -1.30 -14.00
N LEU A 203 5.78 0.03 -13.90
CA LEU A 203 4.76 0.74 -13.11
C LEU A 203 3.48 0.93 -13.93
N ASP A 204 2.34 0.99 -13.23
CA ASP A 204 1.03 1.24 -13.84
C ASP A 204 0.49 2.58 -13.31
N CYS A 205 0.36 3.57 -14.19
CA CYS A 205 -0.29 4.84 -13.86
C CYS A 205 -1.81 4.64 -13.97
N ARG A 206 -2.49 4.68 -12.83
CA ARG A 206 -3.92 4.36 -12.74
C ARG A 206 -4.74 5.54 -12.20
N ILE A 207 -6.04 5.55 -12.54
CA ILE A 207 -7.04 6.51 -12.02
C ILE A 207 -8.29 5.79 -11.51
N GLY A 208 -9.08 6.47 -10.67
CA GLY A 208 -10.38 5.97 -10.20
C GLY A 208 -10.31 5.32 -8.81
N ARG A 209 -11.08 4.24 -8.61
CA ARG A 209 -11.27 3.60 -7.29
C ARG A 209 -10.15 2.61 -6.91
N LEU A 210 -8.91 3.10 -6.93
CA LEU A 210 -7.70 2.28 -6.77
C LEU A 210 -7.60 1.58 -5.41
N TRP A 211 -8.04 2.25 -4.34
CA TRP A 211 -8.02 1.75 -2.96
C TRP A 211 -8.74 0.41 -2.76
N TYR A 212 -9.75 0.15 -3.57
CA TYR A 212 -10.58 -1.07 -3.55
C TYR A 212 -10.24 -2.02 -4.70
N GLY A 213 -9.13 -1.75 -5.39
CA GLY A 213 -8.65 -2.58 -6.47
C GLY A 213 -9.29 -2.29 -7.83
N GLY A 214 -10.15 -1.30 -7.94
CA GLY A 214 -10.76 -0.90 -9.21
C GLY A 214 -9.86 0.05 -10.00
N GLY A 215 -10.52 1.01 -10.64
CA GLY A 215 -9.86 2.01 -11.47
C GLY A 215 -9.36 1.46 -12.81
N GLU A 216 -8.70 2.33 -13.55
CA GLU A 216 -8.32 2.11 -14.94
C GLU A 216 -6.87 2.52 -15.17
N THR A 217 -6.17 1.76 -16.01
CA THR A 217 -4.81 2.07 -16.46
C THR A 217 -4.84 3.19 -17.49
N VAL A 218 -4.05 4.24 -17.25
CA VAL A 218 -3.83 5.35 -18.18
C VAL A 218 -2.61 5.09 -19.05
N VAL A 219 -1.50 4.68 -18.43
CA VAL A 219 -0.23 4.31 -19.08
C VAL A 219 0.40 3.17 -18.29
N LEU A 220 0.80 2.12 -18.99
CA LEU A 220 1.56 1.00 -18.44
C LEU A 220 3.03 1.12 -18.88
N GLY A 221 3.93 0.88 -17.94
CA GLY A 221 5.36 0.85 -18.21
C GLY A 221 5.82 -0.45 -18.86
N LYS A 222 7.13 -0.62 -18.90
CA LYS A 222 7.79 -1.85 -19.34
C LYS A 222 8.32 -2.63 -18.17
N GLY A 223 8.05 -3.94 -18.20
CA GLY A 223 8.74 -4.91 -17.37
C GLY A 223 10.20 -5.05 -17.76
N ILE A 224 10.95 -5.73 -16.90
CA ILE A 224 12.37 -6.01 -17.01
C ILE A 224 12.61 -7.27 -17.85
#